data_AF-A0A0G4K3F7-F1
#
_entry.id   AF-A0A0G4K3F7-F1
#
_cell.length_a   1.000
_cell.length_b   1.000
_cell.length_c   1.000
_cell.angle_alpha   90.00
_cell.angle_beta   90.00
_cell.angle_gamma   90.00
#
_symmetry.space_group_name_H-M   'P 1'
#
loop_
_entity.id
_entity.type
_entity.pdbx_description
1 polymer ?
#
loop_
_entity_poly.entity_id
_entity_poly.type
_entity_poly.pdbx_seq_one_letter_code
_entity_poly.pdbx_strand_id
1 'polypeptide(L)'
;MIEYKSYIATQNRDYFLSHNMEYITLKNSSVKKILKNTKKHDSLINIFLYDNDKNKLYGYYEVDFNNRKQIDDNYTNINISDNYKRRRGIYYKLEEKYSDFSIYEVDSKTFLKLKDRLILLNDNISQTFFSCSIDNNIFKYQAIETYPSLYVAEYEKHFDNKAYESIYKEYIRLSKYSNSENNNIDRYIELGSYLMNMLIPEKDFREHLLDGFRIVYLHLDDNTYTIPWDILSFDGKFLSENIIFSYSNASNVLPNKKTDNKKLKMAVISIPNDDIVYDKQEIDYILSLQNNIKNIEIDLYKKEHNYFEFVKILESYDIVHIITHGYKDGIKLSEDYILNSVTALQNPPSLIFINACNMEEADNKLTKSLLSSGVSTVISGIGSLADGMYLDFIYSFYSNLLHKHARINTAQAYYFAYVEVKEFYKGFIRYRFNGVPVYV
;
A
#
# COMPACT_ATOMS: atom_id res chain seq x y z
N MET A 1 -17.02 19.73 9.26
CA MET A 1 -15.69 19.49 9.89
C MET A 1 -15.00 20.84 9.98
N ILE A 2 -14.54 21.26 11.17
CA ILE A 2 -13.78 22.52 11.32
C ILE A 2 -12.36 22.24 10.81
N GLU A 3 -11.89 23.02 9.83
CA GLU A 3 -10.58 22.81 9.22
C GLU A 3 -9.51 23.53 10.06
N TYR A 4 -8.80 22.78 10.90
CA TYR A 4 -7.69 23.30 11.69
C TYR A 4 -6.47 23.56 10.81
N LYS A 5 -5.75 24.66 11.09
CA LYS A 5 -4.46 24.91 10.44
C LYS A 5 -3.47 23.82 10.84
N SER A 6 -2.71 23.39 9.85
CA SER A 6 -1.82 22.25 9.95
C SER A 6 -0.38 22.67 9.76
N TYR A 7 0.48 22.13 10.60
CA TYR A 7 1.87 22.53 10.71
C TYR A 7 2.77 21.32 10.87
N ILE A 8 4.04 21.49 10.54
CA ILE A 8 5.09 20.59 10.97
C ILE A 8 6.11 21.41 11.77
N ALA A 9 6.45 20.90 12.95
CA ALA A 9 7.42 21.47 13.86
C ALA A 9 8.73 20.69 13.77
N THR A 10 9.82 21.39 13.49
CA THR A 10 11.16 20.82 13.54
C THR A 10 11.66 20.76 14.98
N GLN A 11 12.22 19.63 15.39
CA GLN A 11 12.78 19.44 16.72
C GLN A 11 14.21 18.92 16.61
N ASN A 12 15.06 19.34 17.54
CA ASN A 12 16.36 18.71 17.70
C ASN A 12 16.16 17.28 18.22
N ARG A 13 16.79 16.30 17.57
CA ARG A 13 16.61 14.87 17.88
C ARG A 13 17.06 14.52 19.29
N ASP A 14 18.18 15.06 19.75
CA ASP A 14 18.71 14.78 21.09
C ASP A 14 17.79 15.34 22.15
N TYR A 15 17.20 16.52 21.90
CA TYR A 15 16.14 17.09 22.73
C TYR A 15 14.90 16.17 22.76
N PHE A 16 14.46 15.72 21.58
CA PHE A 16 13.26 14.90 21.37
C PHE A 16 13.35 13.50 22.02
N LEU A 17 14.49 12.80 21.95
CA LEU A 17 14.60 11.41 22.41
C LEU A 17 14.95 11.26 23.90
N SER A 18 15.49 12.30 24.53
CA SER A 18 16.06 12.19 25.89
C SER A 18 15.08 12.48 27.02
N HIS A 19 13.93 13.12 26.76
CA HIS A 19 13.16 13.75 27.85
C HIS A 19 11.72 13.24 28.08
N ASN A 20 11.21 12.22 27.36
CA ASN A 20 9.81 11.76 27.51
C ASN A 20 8.82 12.95 27.58
N MET A 21 8.99 13.94 26.70
CA MET A 21 8.35 15.25 26.89
C MET A 21 6.87 15.24 26.55
N GLU A 22 6.09 15.87 27.41
CA GLU A 22 4.67 16.20 27.22
C GLU A 22 4.52 17.60 26.57
N TYR A 23 5.53 18.08 25.83
CA TYR A 23 5.51 19.40 25.20
C TYR A 23 6.38 19.50 23.93
N ILE A 24 6.03 20.45 23.06
CA ILE A 24 6.78 20.87 21.86
C ILE A 24 7.46 22.20 22.15
N THR A 25 8.76 22.31 21.93
CA THR A 25 9.50 23.58 22.08
C THR A 25 9.62 24.30 20.74
N LEU A 26 9.23 25.57 20.69
CA LEU A 26 9.34 26.42 19.50
C LEU A 26 10.06 27.72 19.82
N LYS A 27 10.76 28.28 18.84
CA LYS A 27 11.26 29.66 18.93
C LYS A 27 10.10 30.65 19.08
N ASN A 28 10.27 31.65 19.93
CA ASN A 28 9.28 32.71 20.15
C ASN A 28 8.91 33.45 18.85
N SER A 29 9.83 33.54 17.89
CA SER A 29 9.56 34.08 16.55
C SER A 29 8.57 33.23 15.75
N SER A 30 8.67 31.90 15.83
CA SER A 30 7.74 30.94 15.22
C SER A 30 6.34 31.05 15.86
N VAL A 31 6.28 31.15 17.19
CA VAL A 31 5.03 31.34 17.94
C VAL A 31 4.32 32.64 17.53
N LYS A 32 5.06 33.74 17.42
CA LYS A 32 4.52 35.03 16.96
C LYS A 32 3.93 34.95 15.55
N LYS A 33 4.49 34.15 14.65
CA LYS A 33 3.93 33.94 13.29
C LYS A 33 2.58 33.25 13.34
N ILE A 34 2.44 32.21 14.16
CA ILE A 34 1.17 31.49 14.32
C ILE A 34 0.10 32.43 14.87
N LEU A 35 0.40 33.17 15.95
CA LEU A 35 -0.55 34.08 16.60
C LEU A 35 -1.04 35.22 15.70
N LYS A 36 -0.22 35.67 14.74
CA LYS A 36 -0.66 36.64 13.73
C LYS A 36 -1.66 36.05 12.73
N ASN A 37 -1.58 34.75 12.51
CA ASN A 37 -2.31 34.02 11.48
C ASN A 37 -3.51 33.21 12.02
N THR A 38 -3.70 33.14 13.34
CA THR A 38 -4.82 32.46 14.01
C THR A 38 -5.78 33.49 14.60
N LYS A 39 -7.08 33.35 14.31
CA LYS A 39 -8.12 34.15 14.98
C LYS A 39 -8.25 33.68 16.43
N LYS A 40 -8.72 34.57 17.31
CA LYS A 40 -8.83 34.35 18.76
C LYS A 40 -9.65 33.09 19.17
N HIS A 41 -10.43 32.52 18.26
CA HIS A 41 -11.30 31.36 18.47
C HIS A 41 -10.77 30.05 17.84
N ASP A 42 -9.68 30.10 17.05
CA ASP A 42 -9.05 28.93 16.41
C ASP A 42 -7.70 28.64 17.09
N SER A 43 -7.72 28.29 18.37
CA SER A 43 -6.49 27.97 19.12
C SER A 43 -6.01 26.54 18.90
N LEU A 44 -6.87 25.66 18.38
CA LEU A 44 -6.52 24.29 18.05
C LEU A 44 -5.75 24.26 16.72
N ILE A 45 -4.57 23.65 16.74
CA ILE A 45 -3.75 23.45 15.55
C ILE A 45 -3.25 22.00 15.51
N ASN A 46 -3.00 21.54 14.30
CA ASN A 46 -2.41 20.25 14.03
C ASN A 46 -0.90 20.40 13.85
N ILE A 47 -0.11 19.60 14.56
CA ILE A 47 1.35 19.63 14.46
C ILE A 47 1.89 18.24 14.23
N PHE A 48 2.74 18.09 13.22
CA PHE A 48 3.66 16.96 13.15
C PHE A 48 5.01 17.27 13.78
N LEU A 49 5.67 16.25 14.31
CA LEU A 49 7.06 16.36 14.77
C LEU A 49 8.05 15.85 13.72
N TYR A 50 9.05 16.67 13.41
CA TYR A 50 10.04 16.41 12.36
C TYR A 50 11.48 16.46 12.88
N ASP A 51 12.24 15.44 12.51
CA ASP A 51 13.69 15.27 12.71
C ASP A 51 14.41 15.63 11.41
N ASN A 52 15.08 16.77 11.45
CA ASN A 52 15.74 17.37 10.31
C ASN A 52 16.98 16.59 9.86
N ASP A 53 17.64 15.88 10.78
CA ASP A 53 18.86 15.13 10.46
C ASP A 53 18.54 13.87 9.66
N LYS A 54 17.40 13.25 9.94
CA LYS A 54 16.97 12.00 9.28
C LYS A 54 15.93 12.20 8.18
N ASN A 55 15.42 13.42 8.00
CA ASN A 55 14.25 13.71 7.19
C ASN A 55 13.08 12.80 7.56
N LYS A 56 12.72 12.80 8.85
CA LYS A 56 11.72 11.89 9.41
C LYS A 56 10.65 12.63 10.17
N LEU A 57 9.43 12.17 10.01
CA LEU A 57 8.26 12.68 10.69
C LEU A 57 7.73 11.59 11.64
N TYR A 58 7.62 11.88 12.95
CA TYR A 58 7.47 10.84 14.01
C TYR A 58 6.10 10.77 14.67
N GLY A 59 5.25 11.78 14.52
CA GLY A 59 3.93 11.80 15.14
C GLY A 59 3.15 13.04 14.74
N TYR A 60 1.84 12.96 14.95
CA TYR A 60 0.86 14.02 14.73
C TYR A 60 0.15 14.28 16.06
N TYR A 61 -0.07 15.56 16.36
CA TYR A 61 -0.70 16.03 17.58
C TYR A 61 -1.71 17.12 17.26
N GLU A 62 -2.90 17.02 17.84
CA GLU A 62 -3.80 18.16 17.96
C GLU A 62 -3.45 18.88 19.26
N VAL A 63 -3.09 20.17 19.17
CA VAL A 63 -2.66 20.95 20.34
C VAL A 63 -3.49 22.22 20.47
N ASP A 64 -3.91 22.51 21.69
CA ASP A 64 -4.43 23.83 22.03
C ASP A 64 -3.26 24.79 22.24
N PHE A 65 -3.05 25.66 21.26
CA PHE A 65 -1.98 26.64 21.26
C PHE A 65 -2.10 27.68 22.39
N ASN A 66 -3.25 27.78 23.06
CA ASN A 66 -3.40 28.59 24.25
C ASN A 66 -2.70 28.00 25.48
N ASN A 67 -2.47 26.68 25.52
CA ASN A 67 -1.75 25.99 26.59
C ASN A 67 -0.22 26.09 26.44
N ARG A 68 0.27 27.23 25.95
CA ARG A 68 1.69 27.51 25.78
C ARG A 68 2.27 28.18 27.01
N LYS A 69 3.52 27.86 27.35
CA LYS A 69 4.27 28.45 28.44
C LYS A 69 5.62 28.95 27.93
N GLN A 70 5.86 30.25 28.03
CA GLN A 70 7.16 30.83 27.70
C GLN A 70 8.21 30.32 28.71
N ILE A 71 9.33 29.82 28.21
CA ILE A 71 10.44 29.32 29.04
C ILE A 71 11.42 30.48 29.30
N ASP A 72 11.82 31.15 28.23
CA ASP A 72 12.79 32.24 28.23
C ASP A 72 12.52 33.22 27.06
N ASP A 73 13.44 34.14 26.83
CA ASP A 73 13.33 35.16 25.79
C ASP A 73 13.32 34.59 24.36
N ASN A 74 13.83 33.37 24.18
CA ASN A 74 14.01 32.72 22.89
C ASN A 74 12.99 31.62 22.61
N TYR A 75 12.48 30.92 23.64
CA TYR A 75 11.70 29.69 23.48
C TYR A 75 10.38 29.65 24.28
N THR A 76 9.41 28.95 23.69
CA THR A 76 8.09 28.67 24.26
C THR A 76 7.81 27.17 24.14
N ASN A 77 7.27 26.59 25.21
CA ASN A 77 6.73 25.24 25.22
C ASN A 77 5.23 25.24 24.94
N ILE A 78 4.77 24.25 24.20
CA ILE A 78 3.35 23.99 23.95
C ILE A 78 3.07 22.59 24.47
N ASN A 79 2.21 22.47 25.47
CA ASN A 79 1.90 21.17 26.04
C ASN A 79 1.16 20.29 25.02
N ILE A 80 1.50 19.01 25.02
CA ILE A 80 0.85 17.98 24.23
C ILE A 80 -0.01 17.17 25.20
N SER A 81 -1.30 17.05 24.94
CA SER A 81 -2.23 16.30 25.79
C SER A 81 -2.15 14.78 25.57
N ASP A 82 -1.52 14.34 24.48
CA ASP A 82 -1.49 12.94 24.06
C ASP A 82 -0.13 12.28 24.37
N ASN A 83 -0.14 11.34 25.31
CA ASN A 83 1.04 10.71 25.92
C ASN A 83 1.59 9.52 25.11
N TYR A 84 1.46 9.54 23.78
CA TYR A 84 1.84 8.42 22.92
C TYR A 84 3.36 8.31 22.71
N LYS A 85 4.02 7.63 23.67
CA LYS A 85 5.47 7.41 23.70
C LYS A 85 5.92 6.42 22.60
N ARG A 86 6.66 6.96 21.62
CA ARG A 86 7.44 6.27 20.57
C ARG A 86 6.62 5.63 19.44
N ARG A 87 6.32 6.47 18.45
CA ARG A 87 5.79 6.07 17.15
C ARG A 87 6.90 5.94 16.10
N ARG A 88 6.78 4.98 15.18
CA ARG A 88 7.68 4.82 14.03
C ARG A 88 7.53 6.06 13.15
N GLY A 89 8.65 6.64 12.73
CA GLY A 89 8.63 7.81 11.85
C GLY A 89 8.63 7.43 10.37
N ILE A 90 7.82 8.14 9.57
CA ILE A 90 7.86 8.07 8.10
C ILE A 90 9.00 8.94 7.57
N TYR A 91 9.58 8.54 6.44
CA TYR A 91 10.45 9.45 5.71
C TYR A 91 9.62 10.53 5.02
N TYR A 92 10.04 11.76 5.20
CA TYR A 92 9.48 12.92 4.53
C TYR A 92 10.62 13.92 4.33
N LYS A 93 10.89 14.31 3.09
CA LYS A 93 11.95 15.28 2.81
C LYS A 93 11.32 16.63 2.59
N LEU A 94 11.68 17.58 3.45
CA LEU A 94 11.30 18.97 3.25
C LEU A 94 12.01 19.58 2.04
N GLU A 95 11.29 20.47 1.34
CA GLU A 95 11.86 21.26 0.24
C GLU A 95 12.98 22.17 0.75
N GLU A 96 12.77 22.79 1.92
CA GLU A 96 13.72 23.67 2.57
C GLU A 96 14.24 23.07 3.88
N LYS A 97 15.53 23.29 4.17
CA LYS A 97 16.08 22.98 5.51
C LYS A 97 15.72 24.09 6.48
N TYR A 98 14.82 23.79 7.40
CA TYR A 98 14.47 24.70 8.49
C TYR A 98 15.42 24.57 9.67
N SER A 99 15.58 25.63 10.45
CA SER A 99 16.34 25.56 11.70
C SER A 99 15.62 24.72 12.74
N ASP A 100 16.33 24.17 13.72
CA ASP A 100 15.69 23.48 14.85
C ASP A 100 14.69 24.40 15.59
N PHE A 101 13.63 23.80 16.14
CA PHE A 101 12.55 24.48 16.88
C PHE A 101 11.76 25.49 16.03
N SER A 102 11.70 25.24 14.72
CA SER A 102 10.91 26.03 13.77
C SER A 102 9.57 25.36 13.48
N ILE A 103 8.67 26.11 12.87
CA ILE A 103 7.39 25.60 12.42
C ILE A 103 7.09 26.11 11.01
N TYR A 104 6.45 25.28 10.20
CA TYR A 104 6.01 25.62 8.86
C TYR A 104 4.58 25.13 8.64
N GLU A 105 3.80 25.94 7.94
CA GLU A 105 2.40 25.64 7.60
C GLU A 105 2.38 24.66 6.42
N VAL A 106 1.43 23.74 6.44
CA VAL A 106 1.24 22.74 5.40
C VAL A 106 -0.23 22.75 4.99
N ASP A 107 -0.49 22.54 3.71
CA ASP A 107 -1.85 22.43 3.20
C ASP A 107 -2.54 21.17 3.73
N SER A 108 -3.88 21.17 3.75
CA SER A 108 -4.68 20.09 4.32
C SER A 108 -4.52 18.77 3.58
N LYS A 109 -4.28 18.80 2.27
CA LYS A 109 -4.04 17.60 1.46
C LYS A 109 -2.73 16.92 1.84
N THR A 110 -1.63 17.66 1.90
CA THR A 110 -0.34 17.14 2.36
C THR A 110 -0.43 16.65 3.80
N PHE A 111 -1.12 17.40 4.66
CA PHE A 111 -1.32 17.02 6.05
C PHE A 111 -2.04 15.66 6.18
N LEU A 112 -3.17 15.48 5.50
CA LEU A 112 -3.94 14.23 5.55
C LEU A 112 -3.09 13.05 5.04
N LYS A 113 -2.37 13.22 3.92
CA LYS A 113 -1.47 12.18 3.39
C LYS A 113 -0.40 11.74 4.40
N LEU A 114 0.23 12.69 5.10
CA LEU A 114 1.25 12.38 6.12
C LEU A 114 0.64 11.74 7.37
N LYS A 115 -0.56 12.20 7.77
CA LYS A 115 -1.31 11.66 8.90
C LYS A 115 -1.67 10.20 8.65
N ASP A 116 -2.25 9.88 7.50
CA ASP A 116 -2.64 8.51 7.13
C ASP A 116 -1.43 7.56 7.11
N ARG A 117 -0.29 8.02 6.56
CA ARG A 117 0.94 7.23 6.57
C ARG A 117 1.46 6.96 7.99
N LEU A 118 1.40 7.96 8.87
CA LEU A 118 1.78 7.79 10.27
C LEU A 118 0.82 6.87 11.03
N ILE A 119 -0.49 6.99 10.82
CA ILE A 119 -1.48 6.11 11.44
C ILE A 119 -1.13 4.66 11.10
N LEU A 120 -0.94 4.35 9.82
CA LEU A 120 -0.58 3.00 9.39
C LEU A 120 0.76 2.47 9.95
N LEU A 121 1.76 3.34 10.11
CA LEU A 121 3.04 2.92 10.69
C LEU A 121 2.93 2.53 12.16
N ASN A 122 1.96 3.13 12.86
CA ASN A 122 1.84 3.08 14.31
C ASN A 122 0.72 2.17 14.78
N ASP A 123 -0.25 1.93 13.92
CA ASP A 123 -1.29 0.95 14.11
C ASP A 123 -0.78 -0.41 13.62
N ASN A 124 -1.10 -1.44 14.39
CA ASN A 124 -0.91 -2.81 13.95
C ASN A 124 -1.94 -3.08 12.84
N ILE A 125 -1.46 -3.58 11.70
CA ILE A 125 -2.30 -3.91 10.55
C ILE A 125 -3.30 -4.99 10.96
N SER A 126 -4.58 -4.68 10.91
CA SER A 126 -5.63 -5.67 11.15
C SER A 126 -5.57 -6.76 10.07
N GLN A 127 -5.76 -8.01 10.48
CA GLN A 127 -5.78 -9.16 9.61
C GLN A 127 -7.13 -9.85 9.72
N THR A 128 -7.85 -9.87 8.61
CA THR A 128 -9.16 -10.50 8.47
C THR A 128 -9.03 -11.71 7.55
N PHE A 129 -9.48 -12.88 8.02
CA PHE A 129 -9.64 -14.07 7.19
C PHE A 129 -11.09 -14.11 6.73
N PHE A 130 -11.31 -14.06 5.42
CA PHE A 130 -12.63 -13.96 4.83
C PHE A 130 -12.87 -15.14 3.90
N SER A 131 -13.64 -16.11 4.38
CA SER A 131 -14.01 -17.31 3.63
C SER A 131 -15.37 -17.13 3.00
N CYS A 132 -15.51 -17.47 1.72
CA CYS A 132 -16.77 -17.37 0.98
C CYS A 132 -17.08 -18.63 0.21
N SER A 133 -18.37 -18.95 0.08
CA SER A 133 -18.83 -19.96 -0.87
C SER A 133 -20.19 -19.61 -1.46
N ILE A 134 -20.47 -20.17 -2.64
CA ILE A 134 -21.81 -20.17 -3.23
C ILE A 134 -22.21 -21.61 -3.53
N ASP A 135 -23.13 -22.13 -2.70
CA ASP A 135 -23.67 -23.49 -2.82
C ASP A 135 -25.19 -23.45 -2.95
N ASN A 136 -25.75 -24.11 -3.97
CA ASN A 136 -27.21 -24.14 -4.21
C ASN A 136 -27.88 -22.76 -4.20
N ASN A 137 -27.23 -21.76 -4.80
CA ASN A 137 -27.66 -20.35 -4.80
C ASN A 137 -27.74 -19.74 -3.40
N ILE A 138 -26.93 -20.22 -2.46
CA ILE A 138 -26.78 -19.64 -1.14
C ILE A 138 -25.36 -19.14 -1.03
N PHE A 139 -25.21 -17.82 -0.85
CA PHE A 139 -23.94 -17.20 -0.51
C PHE A 139 -23.72 -17.29 0.98
N LYS A 140 -22.55 -17.80 1.37
CA LYS A 140 -22.12 -17.89 2.75
C LYS A 140 -20.79 -17.16 2.89
N TYR A 141 -20.63 -16.42 3.99
CA TYR A 141 -19.31 -15.94 4.36
C TYR A 141 -19.05 -16.14 5.85
N GLN A 142 -17.76 -16.30 6.17
CA GLN A 142 -17.22 -16.24 7.52
C GLN A 142 -16.03 -15.29 7.52
N ALA A 143 -16.10 -14.27 8.37
CA ALA A 143 -15.04 -13.30 8.59
C ALA A 143 -14.48 -13.47 10.01
N ILE A 144 -13.16 -13.64 10.13
CA ILE A 144 -12.46 -13.70 11.41
C ILE A 144 -11.35 -12.66 11.41
N GLU A 145 -11.48 -11.65 12.27
CA GLU A 145 -10.46 -10.64 12.49
C GLU A 145 -9.67 -10.94 13.76
N THR A 146 -8.35 -10.86 13.68
CA THR A 146 -7.47 -11.31 14.77
C THR A 146 -6.84 -10.19 15.61
N TYR A 147 -6.94 -8.93 15.16
CA TYR A 147 -6.33 -7.77 15.82
C TYR A 147 -6.98 -6.46 15.34
N PRO A 148 -7.21 -5.42 16.18
CA PRO A 148 -6.89 -5.28 17.61
C PRO A 148 -7.86 -5.97 18.57
N SER A 149 -9.01 -6.41 18.08
CA SER A 149 -10.01 -7.18 18.81
C SER A 149 -10.48 -8.35 17.95
N LEU A 150 -10.83 -9.47 18.58
CA LEU A 150 -11.44 -10.59 17.89
C LEU A 150 -12.84 -10.17 17.42
N TYR A 151 -13.02 -10.05 16.12
CA TYR A 151 -14.34 -9.84 15.49
C TYR A 151 -14.66 -11.04 14.62
N VAL A 152 -15.84 -11.60 14.79
CA VAL A 152 -16.33 -12.72 13.99
C VAL A 152 -17.69 -12.35 13.43
N ALA A 153 -17.83 -12.47 12.11
CA ALA A 153 -19.11 -12.36 11.43
C ALA A 153 -19.35 -13.59 10.56
N GLU A 154 -20.58 -14.08 10.61
CA GLU A 154 -21.05 -15.21 9.81
C GLU A 154 -22.37 -14.83 9.20
N TYR A 155 -22.54 -15.16 7.92
CA TYR A 155 -23.74 -14.80 7.20
C TYR A 155 -24.08 -15.82 6.14
N GLU A 156 -25.39 -15.98 5.92
CA GLU A 156 -25.95 -16.85 4.92
C GLU A 156 -27.17 -16.18 4.28
N LYS A 157 -27.21 -16.14 2.95
CA LYS A 157 -28.40 -15.68 2.22
C LYS A 157 -28.53 -16.29 0.84
N HIS A 158 -29.71 -16.13 0.26
CA HIS A 158 -29.92 -16.42 -1.15
C HIS A 158 -29.07 -15.50 -2.04
N PHE A 159 -28.36 -16.10 -3.00
CA PHE A 159 -27.53 -15.42 -3.99
C PHE A 159 -28.27 -15.29 -5.31
N ASP A 160 -28.45 -14.05 -5.76
CA ASP A 160 -29.11 -13.77 -7.04
C ASP A 160 -28.09 -13.86 -8.18
N ASN A 161 -27.95 -15.07 -8.74
CA ASN A 161 -27.05 -15.32 -9.87
C ASN A 161 -27.36 -14.44 -11.09
N LYS A 162 -28.64 -14.12 -11.36
CA LYS A 162 -29.00 -13.33 -12.55
C LYS A 162 -28.52 -11.89 -12.39
N ALA A 163 -28.69 -11.32 -11.21
CA ALA A 163 -28.16 -10.01 -10.90
C ALA A 163 -26.62 -10.01 -10.97
N TYR A 164 -25.97 -11.02 -10.41
CA TYR A 164 -24.50 -11.17 -10.46
C TYR A 164 -23.99 -11.27 -11.91
N GLU A 165 -24.56 -12.13 -12.74
CA GLU A 165 -24.19 -12.29 -14.15
C GLU A 165 -24.27 -10.96 -14.92
N SER A 166 -25.32 -10.16 -14.65
CA SER A 166 -25.48 -8.84 -15.26
C SER A 166 -24.38 -7.86 -14.83
N ILE A 167 -24.02 -7.87 -13.54
CA ILE A 167 -22.94 -7.05 -12.99
C ILE A 167 -21.60 -7.48 -13.59
N TYR A 168 -21.30 -8.77 -13.58
CA TYR A 168 -20.04 -9.32 -14.06
C TYR A 168 -19.83 -9.05 -15.55
N LYS A 169 -20.88 -9.21 -16.37
CA LYS A 169 -20.82 -8.88 -17.80
C LYS A 169 -20.46 -7.41 -18.05
N GLU A 170 -21.02 -6.50 -17.26
CA GLU A 170 -20.70 -5.08 -17.35
C GLU A 170 -19.27 -4.79 -16.86
N TYR A 171 -18.85 -5.40 -15.75
CA TYR A 171 -17.47 -5.31 -15.26
C TYR A 171 -16.46 -5.73 -16.34
N ILE A 172 -16.67 -6.88 -16.99
CA ILE A 172 -15.83 -7.36 -18.09
C ILE A 172 -15.85 -6.39 -19.28
N ARG A 173 -17.00 -5.77 -19.60
CA ARG A 173 -17.07 -4.76 -20.66
C ARG A 173 -16.19 -3.55 -20.34
N LEU A 174 -16.16 -3.11 -19.08
CA LEU A 174 -15.33 -2.00 -18.63
C LEU A 174 -13.84 -2.38 -18.58
N SER A 175 -13.50 -3.57 -18.09
CA SER A 175 -12.10 -3.98 -17.86
C SER A 175 -11.30 -4.25 -19.14
N LYS A 176 -12.00 -4.53 -20.26
CA LYS A 176 -11.40 -4.83 -21.58
C LYS A 176 -10.42 -3.77 -22.08
N TYR A 177 -10.73 -2.50 -21.86
CA TYR A 177 -9.89 -1.40 -22.33
C TYR A 177 -8.91 -0.99 -21.23
N SER A 178 -7.66 -0.75 -21.62
CA SER A 178 -6.67 -0.14 -20.72
C SER A 178 -7.13 1.27 -20.36
N ASN A 179 -6.87 1.69 -19.11
CA ASN A 179 -7.21 3.03 -18.59
C ASN A 179 -8.71 3.36 -18.61
N SER A 180 -9.59 2.36 -18.61
CA SER A 180 -11.05 2.56 -18.66
C SER A 180 -11.60 3.19 -17.39
N GLU A 181 -10.90 3.07 -16.26
CA GLU A 181 -11.25 3.62 -14.95
C GLU A 181 -11.44 5.12 -15.01
N ASN A 182 -10.53 5.81 -15.69
CA ASN A 182 -10.51 7.27 -15.71
C ASN A 182 -11.80 7.84 -16.33
N ASN A 183 -12.43 7.09 -17.24
CA ASN A 183 -13.69 7.49 -17.88
C ASN A 183 -14.93 6.84 -17.27
N ASN A 184 -14.78 5.77 -16.48
CA ASN A 184 -15.91 4.95 -16.01
C ASN A 184 -15.93 4.73 -14.49
N ILE A 185 -15.20 5.55 -13.71
CA ILE A 185 -15.07 5.35 -12.27
C ILE A 185 -16.42 5.28 -11.56
N ASP A 186 -17.36 6.15 -11.92
CA ASP A 186 -18.69 6.21 -11.32
C ASP A 186 -19.45 4.90 -11.56
N ARG A 187 -19.25 4.29 -12.74
CA ARG A 187 -19.84 3.00 -13.07
C ARG A 187 -19.20 1.85 -12.28
N TYR A 188 -17.88 1.87 -12.10
CA TYR A 188 -17.22 0.88 -11.23
C TYR A 188 -17.70 0.99 -9.78
N ILE A 189 -17.83 2.20 -9.25
CA ILE A 189 -18.36 2.46 -7.90
C ILE A 189 -19.82 1.98 -7.78
N GLU A 190 -20.64 2.21 -8.80
CA GLU A 190 -22.02 1.74 -8.83
C GLU A 190 -22.12 0.21 -8.80
N LEU A 191 -21.39 -0.48 -9.70
CA LEU A 191 -21.31 -1.95 -9.72
C LEU A 191 -20.76 -2.50 -8.39
N GLY A 192 -19.72 -1.86 -7.87
CA GLY A 192 -19.11 -2.16 -6.60
C GLY A 192 -20.08 -2.07 -5.42
N SER A 193 -20.95 -1.06 -5.44
CA SER A 193 -21.97 -0.85 -4.40
C SER A 193 -23.07 -1.92 -4.48
N TYR A 194 -23.48 -2.32 -5.69
CA TYR A 194 -24.41 -3.44 -5.85
C TYR A 194 -23.80 -4.76 -5.37
N LEU A 195 -22.55 -5.04 -5.71
CA LEU A 195 -21.84 -6.23 -5.22
C LEU A 195 -21.67 -6.19 -3.70
N MET A 196 -21.32 -5.04 -3.13
CA MET A 196 -21.20 -4.89 -1.67
C MET A 196 -22.53 -5.21 -0.97
N ASN A 197 -23.65 -4.73 -1.51
CA ASN A 197 -24.98 -5.10 -1.03
C ASN A 197 -25.32 -6.58 -1.20
N MET A 198 -24.85 -7.18 -2.28
CA MET A 198 -25.04 -8.59 -2.57
C MET A 198 -24.15 -9.50 -1.72
N LEU A 199 -22.97 -9.08 -1.28
CA LEU A 199 -22.04 -9.97 -0.58
C LEU A 199 -22.03 -9.70 0.93
N ILE A 200 -21.97 -8.43 1.33
CA ILE A 200 -21.83 -8.03 2.72
C ILE A 200 -23.00 -7.10 3.09
N PRO A 201 -24.20 -7.61 3.38
CA PRO A 201 -25.36 -6.76 3.62
C PRO A 201 -25.36 -6.03 4.97
N GLU A 202 -24.66 -6.55 5.99
CA GLU A 202 -24.67 -5.92 7.32
C GLU A 202 -23.90 -4.60 7.35
N LYS A 203 -24.64 -3.49 7.53
CA LYS A 203 -24.08 -2.13 7.57
C LYS A 203 -22.94 -2.00 8.58
N ASP A 204 -23.12 -2.50 9.79
CA ASP A 204 -22.14 -2.42 10.88
C ASP A 204 -20.84 -3.12 10.51
N PHE A 205 -20.91 -4.26 9.80
CA PHE A 205 -19.71 -4.95 9.34
C PHE A 205 -19.01 -4.21 8.19
N ARG A 206 -19.74 -3.50 7.32
CA ARG A 206 -19.13 -2.63 6.30
C ARG A 206 -18.38 -1.46 6.91
N GLU A 207 -19.02 -0.79 7.87
CA GLU A 207 -18.42 0.31 8.61
C GLU A 207 -17.18 -0.18 9.35
N HIS A 208 -17.29 -1.35 10.00
CA HIS A 208 -16.17 -2.01 10.63
C HIS A 208 -15.05 -2.29 9.64
N LEU A 209 -15.31 -2.87 8.46
CA LEU A 209 -14.31 -3.13 7.41
C LEU A 209 -13.59 -1.87 6.90
N LEU A 210 -14.21 -0.70 7.03
CA LEU A 210 -13.64 0.58 6.60
C LEU A 210 -12.91 1.32 7.72
N ASP A 211 -13.01 0.86 8.96
CA ASP A 211 -12.36 1.49 10.10
C ASP A 211 -10.87 1.12 10.15
N GLY A 212 -10.02 2.00 9.65
CA GLY A 212 -8.57 1.79 9.60
C GLY A 212 -8.12 0.82 8.51
N PHE A 213 -6.80 0.63 8.45
CA PHE A 213 -6.16 -0.18 7.43
C PHE A 213 -6.10 -1.66 7.80
N ARG A 214 -6.43 -2.53 6.85
CA ARG A 214 -6.43 -3.98 7.04
C ARG A 214 -6.00 -4.76 5.81
N ILE A 215 -5.60 -6.00 6.05
CA ILE A 215 -5.38 -7.01 5.01
C ILE A 215 -6.44 -8.08 5.18
N VAL A 216 -7.17 -8.34 4.10
CA VAL A 216 -8.20 -9.38 4.03
C VAL A 216 -7.64 -10.54 3.21
N TYR A 217 -7.43 -11.68 3.86
CA TYR A 217 -7.07 -12.92 3.22
C TYR A 217 -8.35 -13.61 2.74
N LEU A 218 -8.53 -13.63 1.42
CA LEU A 218 -9.69 -14.23 0.79
C LEU A 218 -9.48 -15.74 0.63
N HIS A 219 -10.40 -16.52 1.18
CA HIS A 219 -10.49 -17.97 0.95
C HIS A 219 -11.74 -18.24 0.11
N LEU A 220 -11.52 -18.35 -1.20
CA LEU A 220 -12.55 -18.40 -2.23
C LEU A 220 -12.63 -19.79 -2.85
N ASP A 221 -13.85 -20.25 -3.11
CA ASP A 221 -14.13 -21.37 -4.00
C ASP A 221 -14.15 -20.93 -5.48
N ASP A 222 -14.33 -21.88 -6.40
CA ASP A 222 -14.34 -21.60 -7.84
C ASP A 222 -15.46 -20.61 -8.25
N ASN A 223 -16.59 -20.61 -7.53
CA ASN A 223 -17.74 -19.74 -7.81
C ASN A 223 -17.51 -18.31 -7.33
N THR A 224 -16.78 -18.13 -6.23
CA THR A 224 -16.52 -16.84 -5.58
C THR A 224 -15.19 -16.21 -6.01
N TYR A 225 -14.27 -16.98 -6.58
CA TYR A 225 -13.00 -16.49 -7.12
C TYR A 225 -13.20 -15.48 -8.27
N THR A 226 -14.25 -15.67 -9.08
CA THR A 226 -14.54 -14.80 -10.23
C THR A 226 -15.16 -13.45 -9.85
N ILE A 227 -15.61 -13.30 -8.60
CA ILE A 227 -16.20 -12.04 -8.14
C ILE A 227 -15.10 -10.96 -8.16
N PRO A 228 -15.37 -9.77 -8.73
CA PRO A 228 -14.38 -8.70 -8.79
C PRO A 228 -14.30 -7.96 -7.44
N TRP A 229 -13.65 -8.57 -6.45
CA TRP A 229 -13.56 -8.02 -5.08
C TRP A 229 -12.90 -6.63 -5.02
N ASP A 230 -12.02 -6.31 -5.97
CA ASP A 230 -11.33 -5.01 -6.00
C ASP A 230 -12.24 -3.81 -6.27
N ILE A 231 -13.40 -4.02 -6.92
CA ILE A 231 -14.33 -2.93 -7.20
C ILE A 231 -15.36 -2.74 -6.08
N LEU A 232 -15.37 -3.57 -5.04
CA LEU A 232 -16.31 -3.43 -3.93
C LEU A 232 -16.26 -2.01 -3.39
N SER A 233 -17.44 -1.40 -3.26
CA SER A 233 -17.56 0.02 -2.96
C SER A 233 -18.63 0.27 -1.91
N PHE A 234 -18.37 1.28 -1.08
CA PHE A 234 -19.29 1.75 -0.04
C PHE A 234 -19.12 3.25 0.14
N ASP A 235 -20.23 3.96 0.33
CA ASP A 235 -20.26 5.44 0.42
C ASP A 235 -19.49 6.16 -0.69
N GLY A 236 -19.61 5.64 -1.92
CA GLY A 236 -18.99 6.23 -3.11
C GLY A 236 -17.48 6.02 -3.22
N LYS A 237 -16.89 5.14 -2.42
CA LYS A 237 -15.44 4.85 -2.42
C LYS A 237 -15.19 3.36 -2.54
N PHE A 238 -14.05 3.00 -3.12
CA PHE A 238 -13.61 1.60 -3.15
C PHE A 238 -13.13 1.16 -1.76
N LEU A 239 -13.43 -0.08 -1.39
CA LEU A 239 -12.87 -0.70 -0.18
C LEU A 239 -11.34 -0.79 -0.24
N SER A 240 -10.79 -0.93 -1.45
CA SER A 240 -9.33 -0.96 -1.68
C SER A 240 -8.61 0.32 -1.25
N GLU A 241 -9.35 1.40 -0.95
CA GLU A 241 -8.78 2.58 -0.32
C GLU A 241 -8.29 2.36 1.11
N ASN A 242 -8.81 1.38 1.83
CA ASN A 242 -8.45 1.04 3.22
C ASN A 242 -8.08 -0.45 3.40
N ILE A 243 -8.38 -1.29 2.41
CA ILE A 243 -8.23 -2.74 2.48
C ILE A 243 -7.27 -3.22 1.40
N ILE A 244 -6.36 -4.11 1.76
CA ILE A 244 -5.65 -4.96 0.80
C ILE A 244 -6.33 -6.33 0.76
N PHE A 245 -6.88 -6.71 -0.38
CA PHE A 245 -7.34 -8.08 -0.62
C PHE A 245 -6.19 -8.96 -1.09
N SER A 246 -5.95 -10.06 -0.38
CA SER A 246 -5.00 -11.11 -0.76
C SER A 246 -5.77 -12.34 -1.23
N TYR A 247 -5.74 -12.61 -2.55
CA TYR A 247 -6.61 -13.60 -3.21
C TYR A 247 -6.13 -15.04 -3.09
N SER A 248 -4.86 -15.23 -2.70
CA SER A 248 -4.25 -16.54 -2.63
C SER A 248 -3.62 -16.76 -1.26
N ASN A 249 -4.10 -17.79 -0.57
CA ASN A 249 -3.54 -18.23 0.71
C ASN A 249 -2.06 -18.57 0.54
N ALA A 250 -1.22 -17.92 1.34
CA ALA A 250 0.16 -18.31 1.56
C ALA A 250 0.19 -19.60 2.38
N SER A 251 -0.17 -20.74 1.80
CA SER A 251 0.04 -22.03 2.44
C SER A 251 1.54 -22.29 2.51
N ASN A 252 2.10 -22.24 3.73
CA ASN A 252 3.48 -22.58 4.08
C ASN A 252 4.56 -21.52 3.85
N VAL A 253 4.32 -20.26 4.21
CA VAL A 253 5.45 -19.33 4.43
C VAL A 253 6.04 -19.61 5.82
N LEU A 254 7.02 -20.51 5.86
CA LEU A 254 7.86 -20.65 7.06
C LEU A 254 8.67 -19.35 7.21
N PRO A 255 8.67 -18.72 8.40
CA PRO A 255 9.52 -17.56 8.65
C PRO A 255 10.98 -18.00 8.56
N ASN A 256 11.61 -17.79 7.41
CA ASN A 256 13.05 -17.93 7.29
C ASN A 256 13.69 -16.86 8.18
N LYS A 257 14.56 -17.27 9.10
CA LYS A 257 15.39 -16.36 9.89
C LYS A 257 16.35 -15.63 8.93
N LYS A 258 15.92 -14.51 8.37
CA LYS A 258 16.83 -13.60 7.67
C LYS A 258 17.76 -12.98 8.70
N THR A 259 19.06 -13.09 8.44
CA THR A 259 20.11 -12.47 9.23
C THR A 259 20.09 -10.95 9.00
N ASP A 260 19.96 -10.18 10.08
CA ASP A 260 20.15 -8.74 10.05
C ASP A 260 21.54 -8.43 9.43
N ASN A 261 21.58 -7.62 8.37
CA ASN A 261 22.76 -7.10 7.63
C ASN A 261 23.17 -7.77 6.30
N LYS A 262 22.39 -8.70 5.71
CA LYS A 262 22.67 -9.16 4.33
C LYS A 262 22.42 -8.01 3.32
N LYS A 263 23.29 -7.86 2.31
CA LYS A 263 23.03 -6.98 1.15
C LYS A 263 21.81 -7.52 0.40
N LEU A 264 20.79 -6.68 0.23
CA LEU A 264 19.57 -7.02 -0.48
C LEU A 264 19.88 -7.15 -1.96
N LYS A 265 19.44 -8.24 -2.60
CA LYS A 265 19.60 -8.43 -4.05
C LYS A 265 18.27 -8.32 -4.76
N MET A 266 18.21 -7.49 -5.79
CA MET A 266 17.06 -7.32 -6.66
C MET A 266 17.42 -7.65 -8.11
N ALA A 267 16.60 -8.45 -8.77
CA ALA A 267 16.65 -8.62 -10.22
C ALA A 267 15.55 -7.79 -10.87
N VAL A 268 15.89 -7.03 -11.91
CA VAL A 268 14.94 -6.41 -12.82
C VAL A 268 15.02 -7.16 -14.14
N ILE A 269 13.93 -7.82 -14.53
CA ILE A 269 13.83 -8.61 -15.75
C ILE A 269 12.91 -7.85 -16.70
N SER A 270 13.45 -7.40 -17.83
CA SER A 270 12.67 -6.88 -18.95
C SER A 270 12.86 -7.83 -20.12
N ILE A 271 11.78 -8.50 -20.52
CA ILE A 271 11.83 -9.39 -21.70
C ILE A 271 11.71 -8.49 -22.94
N PRO A 272 12.75 -8.44 -23.79
CA PRO A 272 12.72 -7.57 -24.97
C PRO A 272 11.63 -8.05 -25.91
N ASN A 273 10.61 -7.22 -26.09
CA ASN A 273 9.62 -7.36 -27.14
C ASN A 273 9.44 -5.98 -27.78
N ASP A 274 9.22 -5.92 -29.10
CA ASP A 274 9.26 -4.68 -29.88
C ASP A 274 8.15 -3.68 -29.52
N ASP A 275 7.17 -4.10 -28.72
CA ASP A 275 5.95 -3.37 -28.41
C ASP A 275 5.85 -2.83 -26.98
N ILE A 276 6.77 -3.17 -26.06
CA ILE A 276 6.81 -2.55 -24.71
C ILE A 276 7.61 -1.25 -24.75
N VAL A 277 6.94 -0.12 -24.93
CA VAL A 277 7.59 1.17 -25.23
C VAL A 277 8.22 1.82 -24.00
N TYR A 278 7.69 1.55 -22.81
CA TYR A 278 8.04 2.24 -21.56
C TYR A 278 8.90 1.42 -20.58
N ASP A 279 9.40 0.25 -20.98
CA ASP A 279 10.22 -0.62 -20.14
C ASP A 279 11.45 0.11 -19.58
N LYS A 280 12.10 0.91 -20.42
CA LYS A 280 13.29 1.68 -20.07
C LYS A 280 12.99 2.70 -18.99
N GLN A 281 11.85 3.39 -19.06
CA GLN A 281 11.48 4.39 -18.07
C GLN A 281 11.23 3.75 -16.70
N GLU A 282 10.57 2.58 -16.66
CA GLU A 282 10.37 1.80 -15.44
C GLU A 282 11.70 1.34 -14.82
N ILE A 283 12.60 0.81 -15.65
CA ILE A 283 13.95 0.42 -15.25
C ILE A 283 14.70 1.63 -14.66
N ASP A 284 14.70 2.76 -15.37
CA ASP A 284 15.37 3.99 -14.93
C ASP A 284 14.82 4.50 -13.59
N TYR A 285 13.50 4.42 -13.37
CA TYR A 285 12.89 4.75 -12.08
C TYR A 285 13.40 3.87 -10.95
N ILE A 286 13.44 2.54 -11.14
CA ILE A 286 13.93 1.61 -10.12
C ILE A 286 15.41 1.85 -9.84
N LEU A 287 16.23 2.00 -10.89
CA LEU A 287 17.67 2.27 -10.76
C LEU A 287 17.96 3.60 -10.08
N SER A 288 17.13 4.63 -10.28
CA SER A 288 17.28 5.94 -9.63
C SER A 288 17.23 5.88 -8.10
N LEU A 289 16.59 4.84 -7.54
CA LEU A 289 16.43 4.67 -6.10
C LEU A 289 17.73 4.22 -5.41
N GLN A 290 18.71 3.68 -6.14
CA GLN A 290 19.98 3.16 -5.58
C GLN A 290 20.70 4.17 -4.68
N ASN A 291 20.64 5.47 -5.01
CA ASN A 291 21.30 6.52 -4.24
C ASN A 291 20.66 6.80 -2.87
N ASN A 292 19.40 6.42 -2.67
CA ASN A 292 18.61 6.72 -1.47
C ASN A 292 18.40 5.51 -0.55
N ILE A 293 18.86 4.32 -0.97
CA ILE A 293 18.67 3.04 -0.28
C ILE A 293 20.01 2.58 0.32
N LYS A 294 20.00 1.98 1.51
CA LYS A 294 21.19 1.32 2.05
C LYS A 294 21.24 -0.11 1.51
N ASN A 295 22.37 -0.48 0.90
CA ASN A 295 22.81 -1.86 0.74
C ASN A 295 21.92 -2.75 -0.17
N ILE A 296 21.55 -2.24 -1.36
CA ILE A 296 20.90 -3.03 -2.42
C ILE A 296 21.85 -3.24 -3.61
N GLU A 297 21.83 -4.43 -4.19
CA GLU A 297 22.40 -4.78 -5.50
C GLU A 297 21.25 -4.96 -6.48
N ILE A 298 21.28 -4.25 -7.61
CA ILE A 298 20.25 -4.40 -8.64
C ILE A 298 20.93 -4.89 -9.91
N ASP A 299 20.54 -6.07 -10.36
CA ASP A 299 20.98 -6.63 -11.63
C ASP A 299 19.87 -6.53 -12.66
N LEU A 300 20.23 -6.07 -13.87
CA LEU A 300 19.31 -5.88 -14.98
C LEU A 300 19.47 -7.01 -16.00
N TYR A 301 18.37 -7.69 -16.30
CA TYR A 301 18.27 -8.69 -17.35
C TYR A 301 17.36 -8.18 -18.45
N LYS A 302 17.94 -7.68 -19.54
CA LYS A 302 17.20 -7.29 -20.76
C LYS A 302 17.39 -8.33 -21.86
N LYS A 303 16.90 -9.53 -21.62
CA LYS A 303 17.02 -10.67 -22.54
C LYS A 303 15.90 -11.68 -22.31
N GLU A 304 15.72 -12.57 -23.27
CA GLU A 304 14.87 -13.74 -23.09
C GLU A 304 15.46 -14.73 -22.08
N HIS A 305 14.59 -15.53 -21.48
CA HIS A 305 14.94 -16.56 -20.52
C HIS A 305 14.21 -17.86 -20.83
N ASN A 306 14.95 -18.98 -20.78
CA ASN A 306 14.28 -20.27 -20.62
C ASN A 306 13.89 -20.51 -19.15
N TYR A 307 13.06 -21.54 -18.91
CA TYR A 307 12.58 -21.91 -17.58
C TYR A 307 13.71 -22.04 -16.54
N PHE A 308 14.78 -22.76 -16.87
CA PHE A 308 15.85 -23.05 -15.90
C PHE A 308 16.68 -21.81 -15.55
N GLU A 309 16.89 -20.92 -16.51
CA GLU A 309 17.53 -19.63 -16.25
C GLU A 309 16.67 -18.76 -15.35
N PHE A 310 15.36 -18.73 -15.60
CA PHE A 310 14.43 -17.97 -14.79
C PHE A 310 14.35 -18.48 -13.35
N VAL A 311 14.26 -19.80 -13.14
CA VAL A 311 14.29 -20.41 -11.80
C VAL A 311 15.57 -20.06 -11.06
N LYS A 312 16.74 -20.11 -11.71
CA LYS A 312 18.01 -19.70 -11.09
C LYS A 312 18.00 -18.25 -10.63
N ILE A 313 17.35 -17.36 -11.39
CA ILE A 313 17.16 -15.97 -10.96
C ILE A 313 16.27 -15.94 -9.72
N LEU A 314 15.10 -16.60 -9.73
CA LEU A 314 14.24 -16.62 -8.54
C LEU A 314 14.99 -17.10 -7.29
N GLU A 315 15.83 -18.13 -7.40
CA GLU A 315 16.58 -18.67 -6.25
C GLU A 315 17.78 -17.80 -5.79
N SER A 316 18.17 -16.79 -6.57
CA SER A 316 19.38 -16.00 -6.32
C SER A 316 19.11 -14.61 -5.74
N TYR A 317 17.87 -14.12 -5.79
CA TYR A 317 17.49 -12.75 -5.46
C TYR A 317 16.44 -12.71 -4.35
N ASP A 318 16.47 -11.64 -3.55
CA ASP A 318 15.49 -11.41 -2.49
C ASP A 318 14.21 -10.74 -3.04
N ILE A 319 14.36 -9.95 -4.12
CA ILE A 319 13.29 -9.26 -4.84
C ILE A 319 13.45 -9.52 -6.35
N VAL A 320 12.37 -9.82 -7.04
CA VAL A 320 12.35 -9.92 -8.51
C VAL A 320 11.25 -9.03 -9.08
N HIS A 321 11.62 -8.12 -9.97
CA HIS A 321 10.68 -7.27 -10.70
C HIS A 321 10.68 -7.67 -12.17
N ILE A 322 9.51 -7.92 -12.73
CA ILE A 322 9.33 -8.47 -14.07
C ILE A 322 8.48 -7.51 -14.90
N ILE A 323 9.01 -7.12 -16.05
CA ILE A 323 8.35 -6.29 -17.06
C ILE A 323 8.24 -7.16 -18.31
N THR A 324 7.01 -7.55 -18.67
CA THR A 324 6.75 -8.44 -19.80
C THR A 324 5.27 -8.43 -20.20
N HIS A 325 4.93 -9.12 -21.29
CA HIS A 325 3.56 -9.40 -21.65
C HIS A 325 2.96 -10.50 -20.78
N GLY A 326 1.73 -10.26 -20.35
CA GLY A 326 0.93 -11.22 -19.62
C GLY A 326 -0.23 -11.72 -20.48
N TYR A 327 -0.34 -13.04 -20.54
CA TYR A 327 -1.39 -13.77 -21.26
C TYR A 327 -2.35 -14.40 -20.26
N LYS A 328 -3.46 -14.93 -20.78
CA LYS A 328 -4.48 -15.60 -19.97
C LYS A 328 -3.94 -16.79 -19.15
N ASP A 329 -2.80 -17.35 -19.54
CA ASP A 329 -2.22 -18.56 -18.98
C ASP A 329 -0.83 -18.33 -18.38
N GLY A 330 -0.29 -17.10 -18.35
CA GLY A 330 1.03 -16.85 -17.77
C GLY A 330 1.72 -15.59 -18.28
N ILE A 331 3.05 -15.54 -18.18
CA ILE A 331 3.88 -14.44 -18.70
C ILE A 331 4.83 -14.90 -19.80
N LYS A 332 5.13 -14.02 -20.76
CA LYS A 332 6.16 -14.27 -21.76
C LYS A 332 7.54 -14.22 -21.12
N LEU A 333 8.38 -15.22 -21.36
CA LEU A 333 9.82 -15.16 -21.03
C LEU A 333 10.73 -15.17 -22.26
N SER A 334 10.21 -15.65 -23.39
CA SER A 334 10.83 -15.60 -24.71
C SER A 334 9.74 -15.63 -25.79
N GLU A 335 10.07 -15.41 -27.05
CA GLU A 335 9.15 -15.54 -28.19
C GLU A 335 8.33 -16.84 -28.14
N ASP A 336 8.99 -17.97 -27.87
CA ASP A 336 8.36 -19.29 -27.90
C ASP A 336 7.95 -19.85 -26.53
N TYR A 337 8.02 -19.06 -25.44
CA TYR A 337 7.80 -19.60 -24.10
C TYR A 337 6.97 -18.69 -23.19
N ILE A 338 5.85 -19.25 -22.71
CA ILE A 338 4.98 -18.68 -21.69
C ILE A 338 5.19 -19.46 -20.39
N LEU A 339 5.59 -18.76 -19.34
CA LEU A 339 5.67 -19.30 -17.98
C LEU A 339 4.29 -19.26 -17.33
N ASN A 340 3.75 -20.44 -17.03
CA ASN A 340 2.45 -20.60 -16.38
C ASN A 340 2.52 -21.19 -14.96
N SER A 341 3.68 -21.73 -14.58
CA SER A 341 3.91 -22.37 -13.30
C SER A 341 5.40 -22.44 -12.97
N VAL A 342 5.70 -22.51 -11.67
CA VAL A 342 7.05 -22.62 -11.11
C VAL A 342 7.04 -23.74 -10.07
N THR A 343 8.11 -24.55 -10.08
CA THR A 343 8.30 -25.64 -9.11
C THR A 343 8.71 -25.07 -7.75
N ALA A 344 8.67 -25.90 -6.71
CA ALA A 344 9.12 -25.48 -5.38
C ALA A 344 10.56 -24.94 -5.42
N LEU A 345 10.76 -23.74 -4.88
CA LEU A 345 12.08 -23.07 -4.85
C LEU A 345 12.80 -23.40 -3.56
N GLN A 346 14.11 -23.61 -3.63
CA GLN A 346 14.92 -23.82 -2.43
C GLN A 346 15.12 -22.52 -1.65
N ASN A 347 15.33 -21.42 -2.37
CA ASN A 347 15.57 -20.09 -1.82
C ASN A 347 14.63 -19.08 -2.48
N PRO A 348 13.32 -19.13 -2.22
CA PRO A 348 12.35 -18.26 -2.89
C PRO A 348 12.61 -16.77 -2.58
N PRO A 349 12.36 -15.87 -3.53
CA PRO A 349 12.38 -14.44 -3.26
C PRO A 349 11.27 -14.09 -2.28
N SER A 350 11.50 -13.05 -1.47
CA SER A 350 10.48 -12.56 -0.54
C SER A 350 9.37 -11.80 -1.27
N LEU A 351 9.72 -11.15 -2.38
CA LEU A 351 8.82 -10.36 -3.20
C LEU A 351 9.05 -10.63 -4.68
N ILE A 352 7.97 -10.90 -5.41
CA ILE A 352 7.93 -10.79 -6.87
C ILE A 352 6.93 -9.70 -7.25
N PHE A 353 7.35 -8.76 -8.09
CA PHE A 353 6.47 -7.76 -8.69
C PHE A 353 6.37 -8.03 -10.19
N ILE A 354 5.18 -8.34 -10.68
CA ILE A 354 4.91 -8.66 -12.09
C ILE A 354 4.12 -7.51 -12.70
N ASN A 355 4.80 -6.65 -13.46
CA ASN A 355 4.16 -5.66 -14.29
C ASN A 355 3.83 -6.29 -15.65
N ALA A 356 2.69 -6.99 -15.70
CA ALA A 356 2.16 -7.66 -16.88
C ALA A 356 0.62 -7.70 -16.81
N CYS A 357 -0.03 -7.80 -17.97
CA CYS A 357 -1.49 -7.90 -18.05
C CYS A 357 -2.03 -9.26 -17.57
N ASN A 358 -3.31 -9.34 -17.23
CA ASN A 358 -4.07 -10.61 -17.11
C ASN A 358 -3.49 -11.65 -16.12
N MET A 359 -2.78 -11.22 -15.07
CA MET A 359 -2.11 -12.15 -14.15
C MET A 359 -3.04 -12.94 -13.23
N GLU A 360 -4.27 -12.47 -13.07
CA GLU A 360 -5.23 -12.98 -12.09
C GLU A 360 -6.55 -13.41 -12.74
N GLU A 361 -6.52 -13.66 -14.04
CA GLU A 361 -7.60 -14.32 -14.76
C GLU A 361 -7.74 -15.78 -14.28
N ALA A 362 -8.95 -16.36 -14.37
CA ALA A 362 -9.23 -17.70 -13.84
C ALA A 362 -8.29 -18.80 -14.38
N ASP A 363 -7.81 -18.65 -15.61
CA ASP A 363 -6.89 -19.59 -16.25
C ASP A 363 -5.41 -19.35 -15.89
N ASN A 364 -5.07 -18.16 -15.35
CA ASN A 364 -3.69 -17.81 -15.01
C ASN A 364 -3.36 -18.30 -13.59
N LYS A 365 -2.58 -19.37 -13.51
CA LYS A 365 -2.19 -20.00 -12.24
C LYS A 365 -0.82 -19.55 -11.74
N LEU A 366 -0.15 -18.63 -12.43
CA LEU A 366 1.24 -18.30 -12.14
C LEU A 366 1.41 -17.68 -10.76
N THR A 367 0.59 -16.68 -10.38
CA THR A 367 0.64 -16.07 -9.04
C THR A 367 0.50 -17.13 -7.93
N LYS A 368 -0.51 -17.99 -8.05
CA LYS A 368 -0.74 -19.09 -7.10
C LYS A 368 0.45 -20.06 -7.08
N SER A 369 1.03 -20.36 -8.24
CA SER A 369 2.20 -21.23 -8.36
C SER A 369 3.44 -20.63 -7.71
N LEU A 370 3.67 -19.32 -7.82
CA LEU A 370 4.78 -18.62 -7.18
C LEU A 370 4.62 -18.60 -5.65
N LEU A 371 3.41 -18.33 -5.16
CA LEU A 371 3.14 -18.42 -3.72
C LEU A 371 3.35 -19.85 -3.20
N SER A 372 2.86 -20.85 -3.96
CA SER A 372 3.04 -22.27 -3.62
C SER A 372 4.49 -22.73 -3.71
N SER A 373 5.35 -22.03 -4.47
CA SER A 373 6.78 -22.31 -4.53
C SER A 373 7.58 -21.70 -3.37
N GLY A 374 6.92 -20.95 -2.48
CA GLY A 374 7.50 -20.38 -1.27
C GLY A 374 7.71 -18.87 -1.31
N VAL A 375 7.31 -18.19 -2.40
CA VAL A 375 7.35 -16.72 -2.48
C VAL A 375 6.37 -16.13 -1.48
N SER A 376 6.81 -15.16 -0.68
CA SER A 376 5.96 -14.62 0.40
C SER A 376 4.95 -13.59 -0.08
N THR A 377 5.35 -12.69 -0.98
CA THR A 377 4.48 -11.69 -1.60
C THR A 377 4.63 -11.71 -3.11
N VAL A 378 3.51 -11.74 -3.83
CA VAL A 378 3.46 -11.47 -5.28
C VAL A 378 2.54 -10.27 -5.51
N ILE A 379 3.06 -9.23 -6.15
CA ILE A 379 2.25 -8.12 -6.66
C ILE A 379 2.14 -8.29 -8.16
N SER A 380 0.92 -8.24 -8.70
CA SER A 380 0.65 -8.59 -10.09
C SER A 380 -0.42 -7.71 -10.72
N GLY A 381 -0.31 -7.48 -12.02
CA GLY A 381 -1.25 -6.68 -12.80
C GLY A 381 -2.55 -7.42 -13.17
N ILE A 382 -3.69 -6.74 -13.10
CA ILE A 382 -5.00 -7.32 -13.46
C ILE A 382 -5.59 -6.69 -14.72
N GLY A 383 -6.23 -7.52 -15.54
CA GLY A 383 -6.79 -7.12 -16.83
C GLY A 383 -5.75 -6.45 -17.74
N SER A 384 -6.23 -5.56 -18.61
CA SER A 384 -5.39 -4.80 -19.54
C SER A 384 -4.65 -3.65 -18.83
N LEU A 385 -3.32 -3.69 -18.81
CA LEU A 385 -2.47 -2.58 -18.37
C LEU A 385 -1.89 -1.89 -19.60
N ALA A 386 -2.00 -0.55 -19.67
CA ALA A 386 -1.26 0.21 -20.67
C ALA A 386 0.20 0.33 -20.24
N ASP A 387 1.12 0.28 -21.19
CA ASP A 387 2.54 0.53 -20.93
C ASP A 387 2.76 1.86 -20.22
N GLY A 388 3.62 1.86 -19.20
CA GLY A 388 3.93 3.05 -18.41
C GLY A 388 2.78 3.53 -17.51
N MET A 389 1.63 2.86 -17.50
CA MET A 389 0.57 3.11 -16.53
C MET A 389 1.06 2.69 -15.14
N TYR A 390 0.81 3.51 -14.13
CA TYR A 390 1.23 3.29 -12.74
C TYR A 390 2.74 3.29 -12.47
N LEU A 391 3.58 3.91 -13.31
CA LEU A 391 5.01 4.12 -12.99
C LEU A 391 5.20 4.87 -11.66
N ASP A 392 4.34 5.85 -11.36
CA ASP A 392 4.36 6.57 -10.09
C ASP A 392 4.06 5.65 -8.89
N PHE A 393 3.21 4.64 -9.08
CA PHE A 393 2.93 3.62 -8.07
C PHE A 393 4.17 2.77 -7.82
N ILE A 394 4.81 2.25 -8.88
CA ILE A 394 6.02 1.42 -8.79
C ILE A 394 7.15 2.19 -8.11
N TYR A 395 7.37 3.44 -8.53
CA TYR A 395 8.35 4.33 -7.92
C TYR A 395 8.05 4.54 -6.44
N SER A 396 6.82 4.91 -6.10
CA SER A 396 6.43 5.15 -4.70
C SER A 396 6.56 3.88 -3.86
N PHE A 397 6.17 2.72 -4.40
CA PHE A 397 6.26 1.43 -3.73
C PHE A 397 7.70 1.10 -3.33
N TYR A 398 8.64 1.11 -4.29
CA TYR A 398 10.03 0.79 -4.00
C TYR A 398 10.73 1.89 -3.19
N SER A 399 10.41 3.16 -3.45
CA SER A 399 10.94 4.29 -2.68
C SER A 399 10.58 4.18 -1.20
N ASN A 400 9.36 3.74 -0.89
CA ASN A 400 8.92 3.48 0.48
C ASN A 400 9.53 2.19 1.04
N LEU A 401 9.43 1.07 0.32
CA LEU A 401 9.86 -0.26 0.79
C LEU A 401 11.35 -0.30 1.15
N LEU A 402 12.18 0.32 0.29
CA LEU A 402 13.63 0.22 0.36
C LEU A 402 14.27 1.41 1.10
N HIS A 403 13.48 2.34 1.61
CA HIS A 403 14.02 3.55 2.21
C HIS A 403 14.95 3.26 3.40
N LYS A 404 16.20 3.76 3.36
CA LYS A 404 17.27 3.50 4.36
C LYS A 404 16.93 3.85 5.82
N HIS A 405 15.84 4.57 6.02
CA HIS A 405 15.40 5.07 7.31
C HIS A 405 13.99 4.57 7.68
N ALA A 406 13.25 3.94 6.78
CA ALA A 406 11.94 3.36 7.11
C ALA A 406 12.09 1.86 7.36
N ARG A 407 11.28 1.31 8.26
CA ARG A 407 11.13 -0.14 8.42
C ARG A 407 9.67 -0.47 8.18
N ILE A 408 9.35 -0.73 6.92
CA ILE A 408 8.00 -1.05 6.48
C ILE A 408 8.00 -2.39 5.74
N ASN A 409 6.89 -3.11 5.82
CA ASN A 409 6.71 -4.36 5.08
C ASN A 409 6.11 -4.10 3.69
N THR A 410 6.01 -5.14 2.87
CA THR A 410 5.46 -5.09 1.50
C THR A 410 4.03 -4.53 1.45
N ALA A 411 3.16 -4.87 2.40
CA ALA A 411 1.78 -4.35 2.43
C ALA A 411 1.69 -2.86 2.79
N GLN A 412 2.51 -2.41 3.75
CA GLN A 412 2.61 -0.98 4.09
C GLN A 412 3.15 -0.16 2.91
N ALA A 413 4.16 -0.68 2.21
CA ALA A 413 4.70 -0.04 1.01
C ALA A 413 3.66 0.03 -0.11
N TYR A 414 2.90 -1.06 -0.32
CA TYR A 414 1.81 -1.12 -1.30
C TYR A 414 0.74 -0.07 -1.00
N TYR A 415 0.27 0.01 0.24
CA TYR A 415 -0.75 0.98 0.63
C TYR A 415 -0.23 2.41 0.56
N PHE A 416 1.02 2.67 0.97
CA PHE A 416 1.60 3.99 0.82
C PHE A 416 1.59 4.40 -0.65
N ALA A 417 2.12 3.56 -1.53
CA ALA A 417 2.10 3.81 -2.97
C ALA A 417 0.69 4.12 -3.47
N TYR A 418 -0.30 3.33 -3.06
CA TYR A 418 -1.71 3.56 -3.39
C TYR A 418 -2.17 4.95 -2.93
N VAL A 419 -2.00 5.32 -1.66
CA VAL A 419 -2.39 6.63 -1.13
C VAL A 419 -1.69 7.77 -1.86
N GLU A 420 -0.43 7.60 -2.27
CA GLU A 420 0.31 8.65 -2.96
C GLU A 420 -0.21 8.93 -4.37
N VAL A 421 -0.80 7.92 -5.03
CA VAL A 421 -1.18 8.02 -6.44
C VAL A 421 -2.68 7.92 -6.71
N LYS A 422 -3.49 7.54 -5.71
CA LYS A 422 -4.92 7.27 -5.89
C LYS A 422 -5.69 8.40 -6.55
N GLU A 423 -5.32 9.66 -6.30
CA GLU A 423 -5.99 10.80 -6.93
C GLU A 423 -5.75 10.88 -8.45
N PHE A 424 -4.58 10.45 -8.94
CA PHE A 424 -4.27 10.42 -10.37
C PHE A 424 -5.06 9.32 -11.10
N TYR A 425 -5.50 8.30 -10.35
CA TYR A 425 -6.20 7.12 -10.88
C TYR A 425 -7.61 6.95 -10.30
N LYS A 426 -8.17 8.02 -9.73
CA LYS A 426 -9.51 8.08 -9.12
C LYS A 426 -9.82 6.93 -8.14
N GLY A 427 -8.81 6.47 -7.40
CA GLY A 427 -8.96 5.39 -6.41
C GLY A 427 -9.01 3.99 -6.99
N PHE A 428 -8.67 3.76 -8.27
CA PHE A 428 -8.59 2.41 -8.81
C PHE A 428 -7.21 2.10 -9.39
N ILE A 429 -6.56 1.10 -8.80
CA ILE A 429 -5.23 0.61 -9.23
C ILE A 429 -5.38 -0.85 -9.63
N ARG A 430 -4.91 -1.19 -10.84
CA ARG A 430 -4.93 -2.56 -11.39
C ARG A 430 -3.75 -3.43 -10.94
N TYR A 431 -3.27 -3.23 -9.73
CA TYR A 431 -2.36 -4.15 -9.08
C TYR A 431 -3.11 -4.90 -7.98
N ARG A 432 -2.77 -6.17 -7.78
CA ARG A 432 -3.20 -6.95 -6.62
C ARG A 432 -2.01 -7.33 -5.78
N PHE A 433 -2.22 -7.38 -4.48
CA PHE A 433 -1.26 -7.89 -3.52
C PHE A 433 -1.67 -9.31 -3.16
N ASN A 434 -0.78 -10.28 -3.32
CA ASN A 434 -1.06 -11.67 -3.00
C ASN A 434 0.00 -12.24 -2.04
N GLY A 435 -0.43 -13.10 -1.12
CA GLY A 435 0.43 -13.67 -0.08
C GLY A 435 0.39 -12.86 1.22
N VAL A 436 1.50 -12.83 1.95
CA VAL A 436 1.62 -12.23 3.30
C VAL A 436 2.60 -11.06 3.33
N PRO A 437 2.42 -10.07 4.23
CA PRO A 437 3.37 -8.98 4.38
C PRO A 437 4.72 -9.46 4.88
N VAL A 438 5.79 -9.02 4.23
CA VAL A 438 7.17 -9.33 4.64
C VAL A 438 8.04 -8.09 4.71
N TYR A 439 9.00 -8.11 5.63
CA TYR A 439 10.13 -7.18 5.63
C TYR A 439 11.21 -7.74 4.72
N VAL A 440 11.66 -6.95 3.74
CA VAL A 440 12.65 -7.37 2.74
C VAL A 440 14.07 -7.27 3.24
#